data_AF-A0A6C1P934-F1
#
_entry.id   AF-A0A6C1P934-F1
#
_cell.length_a   1.000
_cell.length_b   1.000
_cell.length_c   1.000
_cell.angle_alpha   90.00
_cell.angle_beta   90.00
_cell.angle_gamma   90.00
#
_symmetry.space_group_name_H-M   'P 1'
#
loop_
_entity.id
_entity.type
_entity.pdbx_description
1 polymer ?
#
loop_
_entity_poly.entity_id
_entity_poly.type
_entity_poly.pdbx_seq_one_letter_code
_entity_poly.pdbx_strand_id
1 'polypeptide(L)'
;MLASLLVYGILVATHLGEFWPFSIFPMFSQAGNPWTRAMAMDVTGYTNDDVWTITIVDDLPGEHFSMRAHNVDQIDYANFVSKTRNWNPVRVQALRNMLGEHHLENRRVMIYKVRGELVNNDSVAVQATPMLLLAPDTSYFNPNLPHSFYFRD
;
A
#
# COMPACT_ATOMS: atom_id res chain seq x y z
N MET A 1 9.22 -12.43 43.59
CA MET A 1 8.50 -13.03 42.44
C MET A 1 7.16 -12.35 42.18
N LEU A 2 6.23 -12.30 43.15
CA LEU A 2 4.89 -11.70 42.95
C LEU A 2 4.94 -10.20 42.59
N ALA A 3 5.80 -9.44 43.27
CA ALA A 3 5.99 -8.01 42.99
C ALA A 3 6.52 -7.75 41.58
N SER A 4 7.44 -8.59 41.11
CA SER A 4 8.00 -8.52 39.76
C SER A 4 6.93 -8.81 38.68
N LEU A 5 6.04 -9.78 38.95
CA LEU A 5 4.90 -10.10 38.09
C LEU A 5 3.87 -8.97 38.04
N LEU A 6 3.59 -8.31 39.16
CA LEU A 6 2.69 -7.16 39.22
C LEU A 6 3.25 -5.96 38.45
N VAL A 7 4.54 -5.64 38.63
CA VAL A 7 5.21 -4.57 37.88
C VAL A 7 5.21 -4.87 36.38
N TYR A 8 5.49 -6.11 36.00
CA TYR A 8 5.43 -6.56 34.61
C TYR A 8 4.01 -6.44 34.04
N GLY A 9 2.98 -6.90 34.78
CA GLY A 9 1.58 -6.81 34.35
C GLY A 9 1.10 -5.37 34.17
N ILE A 10 1.47 -4.46 35.08
CA ILE A 10 1.11 -3.04 34.97
C ILE A 10 1.79 -2.40 33.76
N LEU A 11 3.09 -2.65 33.56
CA LEU A 11 3.82 -2.14 32.40
C LEU A 11 3.21 -2.65 31.10
N VAL A 12 3.06 -3.97 30.96
CA VAL A 12 2.53 -4.59 29.74
C VAL A 12 1.08 -4.18 29.47
N ALA A 13 0.22 -4.06 30.49
CA ALA A 13 -1.17 -3.66 30.30
C ALA A 13 -1.34 -2.21 29.80
N THR A 14 -0.39 -1.32 30.13
CA THR A 14 -0.40 0.07 29.64
C THR A 14 0.22 0.23 28.26
N HIS A 15 1.03 -0.72 27.80
CA HIS A 15 1.56 -0.74 26.45
C HIS A 15 0.58 -1.49 25.54
N LEU A 16 -0.07 -0.77 24.62
CA LEU A 16 -1.05 -1.29 23.63
C LEU A 16 -0.38 -2.20 22.57
N GLY A 17 0.28 -3.29 23.00
CA GLY A 17 0.76 -4.35 22.12
C GLY A 17 2.07 -4.07 21.37
N GLU A 18 2.87 -3.08 21.77
CA GLU A 18 4.10 -2.69 21.05
C GLU A 18 5.28 -3.67 21.18
N PHE A 19 5.16 -4.73 21.99
CA PHE A 19 6.27 -5.64 22.26
C PHE A 19 6.08 -7.02 21.61
N TRP A 20 6.20 -7.07 20.28
CA TRP A 20 6.48 -8.31 19.55
C TRP A 20 7.79 -8.17 18.77
N PRO A 21 8.93 -8.67 19.29
CA PRO A 21 10.25 -8.50 18.68
C PRO A 21 10.47 -9.28 17.37
N PHE A 22 9.41 -9.88 16.80
CA PHE A 22 9.50 -10.75 15.61
C PHE A 22 8.59 -10.37 14.43
N SER A 23 7.88 -9.23 14.47
CA SER A 23 7.08 -8.82 13.30
C SER A 23 7.76 -7.70 12.52
N ILE A 24 8.40 -8.08 11.41
CA ILE A 24 8.86 -7.18 10.34
C ILE A 24 7.66 -6.54 9.61
N PHE A 25 6.43 -6.88 10.00
CA PHE A 25 5.20 -6.19 9.62
C PHE A 25 4.74 -5.27 10.76
N PRO A 26 4.92 -3.95 10.66
CA PRO A 26 4.25 -3.02 11.55
C PRO A 26 2.78 -2.93 11.10
N MET A 27 1.98 -3.94 11.43
CA MET A 27 0.52 -3.86 11.30
C MET A 27 -0.16 -3.42 12.60
N PHE A 28 0.61 -3.22 13.69
CA PHE A 28 0.12 -2.71 14.98
C PHE A 28 0.96 -1.55 15.55
N SER A 29 2.02 -1.12 14.84
CA SER A 29 3.08 -0.24 15.39
C SER A 29 2.78 1.26 15.37
N GLN A 30 1.55 1.70 15.13
CA GLN A 30 1.20 3.11 15.38
C GLN A 30 0.13 3.30 16.45
N ALA A 31 -0.01 2.39 17.42
CA ALA A 31 -0.90 2.60 18.58
C ALA A 31 -2.33 3.07 18.21
N GLY A 32 -2.91 2.53 17.13
CA GLY A 32 -4.22 2.92 16.60
C GLY A 32 -4.23 4.02 15.53
N ASN A 33 -3.09 4.65 15.21
CA ASN A 33 -3.03 5.63 14.12
C ASN A 33 -3.16 4.97 12.73
N PRO A 34 -3.74 5.67 11.75
CA PRO A 34 -3.83 5.20 10.37
C PRO A 34 -2.45 4.96 9.75
N TRP A 35 -2.31 3.88 8.99
CA TRP A 35 -1.12 3.58 8.20
C TRP A 35 -1.43 3.55 6.71
N THR A 36 -0.39 3.71 5.87
CA THR A 36 -0.51 3.61 4.42
C THR A 36 0.59 2.74 3.85
N ARG A 37 0.24 1.85 2.93
CA ARG A 37 1.13 0.97 2.15
C ARG A 37 0.82 1.10 0.68
N ALA A 38 1.70 0.55 -0.16
CA ALA A 38 1.46 0.43 -1.58
C ALA A 38 1.36 -1.04 -1.97
N MET A 39 0.48 -1.33 -2.93
CA MET A 39 0.33 -2.66 -3.52
C MET A 39 0.26 -2.54 -5.03
N ALA A 40 0.72 -3.57 -5.73
CA ALA A 40 0.62 -3.67 -7.18
C ALA A 40 -0.11 -4.96 -7.54
N MET A 41 -1.07 -4.85 -8.46
CA MET A 41 -1.83 -5.98 -8.99
C MET A 41 -1.67 -6.04 -10.51
N ASP A 42 -1.44 -7.21 -11.06
CA ASP A 42 -1.53 -7.48 -12.50
C ASP A 42 -3.00 -7.62 -12.88
N VAL A 43 -3.49 -6.65 -13.64
CA VAL A 43 -4.88 -6.53 -14.11
C VAL A 43 -4.98 -6.71 -15.63
N THR A 44 -4.03 -7.40 -16.25
CA THR A 44 -3.98 -7.57 -17.72
C THR A 44 -5.30 -8.08 -18.31
N GLY A 45 -6.01 -8.98 -17.61
CA GLY A 45 -7.29 -9.55 -18.05
C GLY A 45 -8.54 -8.73 -17.75
N TYR A 46 -8.43 -7.56 -17.11
CA TYR A 46 -9.58 -6.76 -16.66
C TYR A 46 -9.82 -5.54 -17.55
N THR A 47 -11.05 -5.06 -17.67
CA THR A 47 -11.30 -3.83 -18.45
C THR A 47 -10.83 -2.58 -17.68
N ASN A 48 -10.70 -1.45 -18.36
CA ASN A 48 -10.31 -0.19 -17.69
C ASN A 48 -11.37 0.26 -16.68
N ASP A 49 -12.66 0.02 -16.93
CA ASP A 49 -13.73 0.54 -16.06
C ASP A 49 -13.82 -0.23 -14.73
N ASP A 50 -13.45 -1.52 -14.75
CA ASP A 50 -13.57 -2.40 -13.58
C ASP A 50 -12.49 -2.15 -12.51
N VAL A 51 -11.36 -1.55 -12.89
CA VAL A 51 -10.14 -1.51 -12.04
C VAL A 51 -10.04 -0.26 -11.17
N TRP A 52 -10.89 0.75 -11.39
CA TRP A 52 -10.81 2.05 -10.70
C TRP A 52 -11.62 2.17 -9.40
N THR A 53 -12.35 1.11 -9.05
CA THR A 53 -13.19 1.10 -7.85
C THR A 53 -12.33 0.99 -6.59
N ILE A 54 -12.57 1.89 -5.64
CA ILE A 54 -11.99 1.79 -4.30
C ILE A 54 -12.68 0.64 -3.58
N THR A 55 -11.91 -0.32 -3.08
CA THR A 55 -12.44 -1.53 -2.45
C THR A 55 -11.58 -1.97 -1.25
N ILE A 56 -11.86 -3.13 -0.67
CA ILE A 56 -11.01 -3.79 0.33
C ILE A 56 -9.94 -4.64 -0.36
N VAL A 57 -8.89 -5.01 0.38
CA VAL A 57 -7.75 -5.78 -0.18
C VAL A 57 -8.18 -7.15 -0.73
N ASP A 58 -9.15 -7.79 -0.09
CA ASP A 58 -9.61 -9.14 -0.46
C ASP A 58 -10.40 -9.16 -1.78
N ASP A 59 -10.94 -8.02 -2.20
CA ASP A 59 -11.78 -7.87 -3.41
C ASP A 59 -11.01 -7.20 -4.57
N LEU A 60 -9.68 -7.09 -4.47
CA LEU A 60 -8.87 -6.47 -5.52
C LEU A 60 -8.90 -7.30 -6.82
N PRO A 61 -9.09 -6.67 -7.98
CA PRO A 61 -9.02 -7.37 -9.26
C PRO A 61 -7.58 -7.78 -9.58
N GLY A 62 -7.42 -8.91 -10.26
CA GLY A 62 -6.14 -9.37 -10.77
C GLY A 62 -5.33 -10.22 -9.82
N GLU A 63 -4.08 -10.46 -10.21
CA GLU A 63 -3.11 -11.24 -9.42
C GLU A 63 -2.09 -10.33 -8.76
N HIS A 64 -1.44 -10.78 -7.68
CA HIS A 64 -0.38 -9.99 -7.06
C HIS A 64 0.83 -9.81 -8.00
N PHE A 65 1.19 -8.56 -8.27
CA PHE A 65 2.45 -8.24 -8.95
C PHE A 65 3.59 -8.28 -7.92
N SER A 66 4.32 -9.40 -7.89
CA SER A 66 5.34 -9.65 -6.87
C SER A 66 6.61 -8.83 -7.08
N MET A 67 6.84 -7.82 -6.22
CA MET A 67 8.07 -7.00 -6.24
C MET A 67 9.34 -7.86 -6.22
N ARG A 68 9.36 -8.91 -5.38
CA ARG A 68 10.50 -9.82 -5.25
C ARG A 68 10.79 -10.61 -6.53
N ALA A 69 9.75 -11.04 -7.24
CA ALA A 69 9.91 -11.75 -8.52
C ALA A 69 10.52 -10.85 -9.61
N HIS A 70 10.39 -9.54 -9.44
CA HIS A 70 10.89 -8.51 -10.35
C HIS A 70 12.17 -7.82 -9.85
N ASN A 71 12.83 -8.39 -8.83
CA ASN A 71 14.05 -7.85 -8.22
C ASN A 71 13.90 -6.40 -7.70
N VAL A 72 12.68 -6.05 -7.28
CA VAL A 72 12.34 -4.74 -6.70
C VAL A 72 12.31 -4.86 -5.19
N ASP A 73 12.98 -3.94 -4.50
CA ASP A 73 12.86 -3.85 -3.05
C ASP A 73 11.46 -3.37 -2.66
N GLN A 74 10.77 -4.18 -1.84
CA GLN A 74 9.39 -3.91 -1.45
C GLN A 74 9.26 -2.64 -0.59
N ILE A 75 10.27 -2.33 0.22
CA ILE A 75 10.28 -1.16 1.09
C ILE A 75 10.49 0.10 0.26
N ASP A 76 11.41 0.08 -0.70
CA ASP A 76 11.65 1.20 -1.62
C ASP A 76 10.43 1.48 -2.49
N TYR A 77 9.81 0.44 -3.07
CA TYR A 77 8.55 0.58 -3.80
C TYR A 77 7.45 1.19 -2.92
N ALA A 78 7.23 0.64 -1.72
CA ALA A 78 6.20 1.12 -0.82
C ALA A 78 6.45 2.57 -0.39
N ASN A 79 7.69 2.94 -0.09
CA ASN A 79 8.08 4.30 0.24
C ASN A 79 7.88 5.24 -0.94
N PHE A 80 8.30 4.85 -2.14
CA PHE A 80 8.18 5.67 -3.34
C PHE A 80 6.72 6.00 -3.62
N VAL A 81 5.84 4.98 -3.64
CA VAL A 81 4.42 5.18 -3.95
C VAL A 81 3.70 5.95 -2.83
N SER A 82 3.92 5.59 -1.55
CA SER A 82 3.21 6.20 -0.42
C SER A 82 3.66 7.64 -0.12
N LYS A 83 4.96 7.95 -0.25
CA LYS A 83 5.52 9.26 0.12
C LYS A 83 5.57 10.26 -1.03
N THR A 84 5.41 9.82 -2.28
CA THR A 84 5.33 10.75 -3.42
C THR A 84 4.06 11.60 -3.32
N ARG A 85 4.28 12.92 -3.26
CA ARG A 85 3.22 13.94 -3.12
C ARG A 85 2.88 14.67 -4.42
N ASN A 86 3.76 14.59 -5.43
CA ASN A 86 3.62 15.26 -6.73
C ASN A 86 3.94 14.25 -7.84
N TRP A 87 2.91 13.66 -8.42
CA TRP A 87 3.03 12.64 -9.48
C TRP A 87 3.16 13.25 -10.87
N ASN A 88 4.34 13.77 -11.18
CA ASN A 88 4.66 14.26 -12.52
C ASN A 88 5.16 13.12 -13.45
N PRO A 89 5.30 13.37 -14.77
CA PRO A 89 5.78 12.36 -15.70
C PRO A 89 7.14 11.74 -15.32
N VAL A 90 8.04 12.51 -14.70
CA VAL A 90 9.34 12.01 -14.21
C VAL A 90 9.15 10.96 -13.10
N ARG A 91 8.21 11.16 -12.18
CA ARG A 91 7.90 10.21 -11.12
C ARG A 91 7.21 8.96 -11.64
N VAL A 92 6.31 9.11 -12.61
CA VAL A 92 5.69 7.97 -13.30
C VAL A 92 6.78 7.13 -14.00
N GLN A 93 7.66 7.76 -14.77
CA GLN A 93 8.75 7.04 -15.44
C GLN A 93 9.71 6.37 -14.45
N ALA A 94 10.03 7.04 -13.34
CA ALA A 94 10.87 6.45 -12.30
C ALA A 94 10.21 5.19 -11.67
N LEU A 95 8.88 5.20 -11.49
CA LEU A 95 8.16 4.02 -11.03
C LEU A 95 8.20 2.89 -12.07
N ARG A 96 7.99 3.19 -13.34
CA ARG A 96 8.09 2.18 -14.42
C ARG A 96 9.49 1.56 -14.49
N ASN A 97 10.53 2.39 -14.39
CA ASN A 97 11.91 1.94 -14.34
C ASN A 97 12.18 1.06 -13.11
N MET A 98 11.64 1.44 -11.95
CA MET A 98 11.75 0.65 -10.71
C MET A 98 11.11 -0.73 -10.86
N LEU A 99 9.93 -0.82 -11.50
CA LEU A 99 9.24 -2.08 -11.73
C LEU A 99 9.82 -2.91 -12.89
N GLY A 100 10.68 -2.28 -13.71
CA GLY A 100 11.29 -2.88 -14.89
C GLY A 100 10.38 -2.84 -16.12
N GLU A 101 10.69 -2.01 -17.11
CA GLU A 101 9.87 -1.83 -18.33
C GLU A 101 9.57 -3.14 -19.07
N HIS A 102 10.54 -4.04 -19.16
CA HIS A 102 10.37 -5.36 -19.78
C HIS A 102 9.30 -6.24 -19.09
N HIS A 103 9.03 -6.01 -17.81
CA HIS A 103 7.94 -6.69 -17.10
C HIS A 103 6.57 -6.07 -17.41
N LEU A 104 6.52 -4.86 -17.95
CA LEU A 104 5.29 -4.14 -18.31
C LEU A 104 4.92 -4.30 -19.78
N GLU A 105 5.84 -4.73 -20.65
CA GLU A 105 5.63 -4.83 -22.11
C GLU A 105 4.36 -5.59 -22.54
N ASN A 106 3.94 -6.59 -21.76
CA ASN A 106 2.73 -7.38 -22.03
C ASN A 106 1.78 -7.41 -20.83
N ARG A 107 1.92 -6.46 -19.89
CA ARG A 107 1.16 -6.46 -18.65
C ARG A 107 0.54 -5.11 -18.37
N ARG A 108 -0.58 -5.14 -17.66
CA ARG A 108 -1.19 -3.95 -17.08
C ARG A 108 -1.14 -4.06 -15.58
N VAL A 109 -0.39 -3.16 -14.94
CA VAL A 109 -0.15 -3.21 -13.50
C VAL A 109 -0.86 -2.03 -12.84
N MET A 110 -1.83 -2.33 -11.98
CA MET A 110 -2.53 -1.34 -11.17
C MET A 110 -1.79 -1.12 -9.86
N ILE A 111 -1.51 0.14 -9.57
CA ILE A 111 -0.88 0.59 -8.33
C ILE A 111 -1.97 1.08 -7.38
N TYR A 112 -1.96 0.54 -6.18
CA TYR A 112 -2.89 0.87 -5.10
C TYR A 112 -2.16 1.56 -3.95
N LYS A 113 -2.80 2.56 -3.35
CA LYS A 113 -2.51 2.98 -1.98
C LYS A 113 -3.49 2.29 -1.04
N VAL A 114 -2.96 1.51 -0.11
CA VAL A 114 -3.74 0.79 0.89
C VAL A 114 -3.64 1.52 2.21
N ARG A 115 -4.78 1.93 2.76
CA ARG A 115 -4.87 2.61 4.05
C ARG A 115 -5.59 1.72 5.04
N GLY A 116 -4.94 1.43 6.16
CA GLY A 116 -5.57 0.82 7.31
C GLY A 116 -5.81 1.84 8.40
N GLU A 117 -6.98 1.82 9.03
CA GLU A 117 -7.30 2.66 10.17
C GLU A 117 -8.22 1.95 11.16
N LEU A 118 -8.14 2.36 12.42
CA LEU A 118 -9.04 1.87 13.46
C LEU A 118 -10.40 2.58 13.31
N VAL A 119 -11.45 1.80 13.17
CA VAL A 119 -12.85 2.23 13.14
C VAL A 119 -13.56 1.69 14.39
N ASN A 120 -14.44 2.50 14.97
CA ASN A 120 -15.23 2.13 16.16
C ASN A 120 -14.41 1.68 17.38
N ASN A 121 -13.15 2.10 17.49
CA ASN A 121 -12.21 1.81 18.60
C ASN A 121 -11.82 0.33 18.80
N ASP A 122 -12.38 -0.61 18.05
CA ASP A 122 -12.11 -2.05 18.21
C ASP A 122 -11.92 -2.81 16.88
N SER A 123 -12.17 -2.15 15.74
CA SER A 123 -12.21 -2.79 14.43
C SER A 123 -11.24 -2.09 13.48
N VAL A 124 -10.61 -2.83 12.57
CA VAL A 124 -9.70 -2.26 11.57
C VAL A 124 -10.38 -2.26 10.21
N ALA A 125 -10.50 -1.10 9.58
CA ALA A 125 -10.89 -0.98 8.18
C ALA A 125 -9.65 -0.86 7.30
N VAL A 126 -9.56 -1.67 6.24
CA VAL A 126 -8.48 -1.62 5.27
C VAL A 126 -9.05 -1.35 3.89
N GLN A 127 -8.70 -0.19 3.33
CA GLN A 127 -9.21 0.28 2.05
C GLN A 127 -8.06 0.38 1.05
N ALA A 128 -8.26 -0.12 -0.15
CA ALA A 128 -7.35 -0.07 -1.27
C ALA A 128 -7.87 0.90 -2.34
N THR A 129 -7.11 1.97 -2.57
CA THR A 129 -7.43 3.02 -3.54
C THR A 129 -6.56 2.85 -4.79
N PRO A 130 -7.12 2.45 -5.95
CA PRO A 130 -6.37 2.40 -7.21
C PRO A 130 -5.98 3.80 -7.62
N MET A 131 -4.72 4.03 -7.96
CA MET A 131 -4.21 5.37 -8.24
C MET A 131 -3.56 5.51 -9.61
N LEU A 132 -2.88 4.47 -10.10
CA LEU A 132 -2.12 4.54 -11.34
C LEU A 132 -2.14 3.18 -12.02
N LEU A 133 -2.59 3.15 -13.27
CA LEU A 133 -2.52 1.98 -14.12
C LEU A 133 -1.33 2.15 -15.06
N LEU A 134 -0.35 1.26 -14.95
CA LEU A 134 0.80 1.18 -15.85
C LEU A 134 0.46 0.17 -16.95
N ALA A 135 0.27 0.66 -18.17
CA ALA A 135 0.12 -0.16 -19.38
C ALA A 135 1.47 -0.26 -20.13
N PRO A 136 1.61 -1.11 -21.16
CA PRO A 136 2.88 -1.30 -21.88
C PRO A 136 3.53 -0.01 -22.36
N ASP A 137 2.76 0.91 -22.92
CA ASP A 137 3.23 2.12 -23.60
C ASP A 137 2.79 3.42 -22.91
N THR A 138 1.90 3.34 -21.93
CA THR A 138 1.28 4.51 -21.32
C THR A 138 0.95 4.29 -19.85
N SER A 139 0.49 5.34 -19.19
CA SER A 139 0.06 5.29 -17.79
C SER A 139 -1.17 6.17 -17.59
N TYR A 140 -2.13 5.67 -16.82
CA TYR A 140 -3.38 6.35 -16.55
C TYR A 140 -3.50 6.62 -15.06
N PHE A 141 -3.84 7.85 -14.69
CA PHE A 141 -4.28 8.16 -13.34
C PHE A 141 -5.73 7.73 -13.16
N ASN A 142 -6.11 7.35 -11.94
CA ASN A 142 -7.52 7.07 -11.64
C ASN A 142 -8.36 8.33 -11.92
N PRO A 143 -9.33 8.27 -12.85
CA PRO A 143 -10.15 9.43 -13.25
C PRO A 143 -11.12 9.88 -12.15
N ASN A 144 -11.42 8.99 -11.18
CA ASN A 144 -12.36 9.26 -10.10
C ASN A 144 -11.72 9.92 -8.87
N LEU A 145 -10.38 10.08 -8.86
CA LEU A 145 -9.67 10.72 -7.76
C LEU A 145 -9.43 12.21 -8.04
N PRO A 146 -9.55 13.07 -7.01
CA PRO A 146 -9.30 14.50 -7.18
C PRO A 146 -7.82 14.77 -7.47
N HIS A 147 -7.52 15.87 -8.17
CA HIS A 147 -6.15 16.31 -8.46
C HIS A 147 -5.27 16.40 -7.20
N SER A 148 -5.86 16.86 -6.09
CA SER A 148 -5.20 16.97 -4.78
C SER A 148 -4.71 15.63 -4.19
N PHE A 149 -5.18 14.49 -4.71
CA PHE A 149 -4.67 13.18 -4.34
C PHE A 149 -3.25 12.93 -4.86
N TYR A 150 -2.93 13.50 -6.03
CA TYR A 150 -1.68 13.28 -6.76
C TYR A 150 -0.68 14.43 -6.62
N PHE A 151 -1.19 15.63 -6.35
CA PHE A 151 -0.42 16.86 -6.31
C PHE A 151 -0.79 17.63 -5.05
N ARG A 152 0.21 18.05 -4.29
CA ARG A 152 0.01 19.07 -3.25
C ARG A 152 0.29 20.43 -3.86
N ASP A 153 -0.72 21.29 -3.79
CA ASP A 153 -0.57 22.74 -4.01
C ASP A 153 0.37 23.36 -2.97
#